data_AF-A0A8T2VD94-F1
#
_entry.id   AF-A0A8T2VD94-F1
#
_cell.length_a   1.000
_cell.length_b   1.000
_cell.length_c   1.000
_cell.angle_alpha   90.00
_cell.angle_beta   90.00
_cell.angle_gamma   90.00
#
_symmetry.space_group_name_H-M   'P 1'
#
loop_
_entity.id
_entity.type
_entity.pdbx_description
1 polymer ?
#
loop_
_entity_poly.entity_id
_entity_poly.type
_entity_poly.pdbx_seq_one_letter_code
_entity_poly.pdbx_strand_id
1 'polypeptide(L)'
;MAVGHLVLALALPGTIYAAVFFTATGFGSQWAVFPTATSELFGLRNFGVLYNLVAIASPAGSIIYSTFMAGPIYDWQASKQGSSSCEGTVCFEITFFAMAAACILATALSIVLSARTRFLYAVTRHALR
;
A
#
# COMPACT_ATOMS: atom_id res chain seq x y z
N MET A 1 4.19 4.68 -3.21
CA MET A 1 3.78 4.82 -1.79
C MET A 1 4.91 4.53 -0.80
N ALA A 2 5.80 3.56 -1.03
CA ALA A 2 6.91 3.23 -0.09
C ALA A 2 7.78 4.45 0.32
N VAL A 3 8.21 5.26 -0.65
CA VAL A 3 9.00 6.47 -0.39
C VAL A 3 8.28 7.44 0.55
N GLY A 4 6.97 7.65 0.34
CA GLY A 4 6.18 8.51 1.22
C GLY A 4 6.11 8.01 2.66
N HIS A 5 5.98 6.69 2.88
CA HIS A 5 5.98 6.10 4.22
C HIS A 5 7.36 6.17 4.89
N LEU A 6 8.46 5.99 4.13
CA LEU A 6 9.81 6.18 4.66
C LEU A 6 10.06 7.63 5.09
N VAL A 7 9.58 8.59 4.29
CA VAL A 7 9.68 10.02 4.63
C VAL A 7 8.86 10.36 5.88
N LEU A 8 7.70 9.72 6.07
CA LEU A 8 6.92 9.83 7.32
C LEU A 8 7.65 9.23 8.52
N ALA A 9 8.34 8.11 8.35
CA ALA A 9 9.11 7.47 9.41
C ALA A 9 10.28 8.34 9.90
N LEU A 10 10.95 9.06 8.98
CA LEU A 10 12.06 9.97 9.33
C LEU A 10 11.60 11.19 10.12
N ALA A 11 10.33 11.57 10.00
CA ALA A 11 9.64 12.59 10.79
C ALA A 11 10.40 13.93 10.99
N LEU A 12 11.10 14.35 9.93
CA LEU A 12 11.82 15.63 9.89
C LEU A 12 10.85 16.81 9.71
N PRO A 13 11.17 18.00 10.24
CA PRO A 13 10.35 19.19 10.06
C PRO A 13 10.21 19.54 8.57
N GLY A 14 8.97 19.72 8.11
CA GLY A 14 8.64 20.10 6.73
C GLY A 14 8.57 18.96 5.71
N THR A 15 8.93 17.72 6.05
CA THR A 15 8.88 16.60 5.09
C THR A 15 7.47 16.05 4.88
N ILE A 16 6.50 16.45 5.69
CA ILE A 16 5.09 16.05 5.57
C ILE A 16 4.51 16.35 4.19
N TYR A 17 4.89 17.47 3.57
CA TYR A 17 4.39 17.84 2.23
C TYR A 17 4.91 16.89 1.17
N ALA A 18 6.21 16.55 1.23
CA ALA A 18 6.81 15.57 0.33
C ALA A 18 6.22 14.17 0.54
N ALA A 19 6.04 13.75 1.79
CA ALA A 19 5.42 12.48 2.14
C ALA A 19 3.99 12.36 1.56
N VAL A 20 3.16 13.39 1.77
CA VAL A 20 1.79 13.42 1.23
C VAL A 20 1.80 13.37 -0.28
N PHE A 21 2.66 14.15 -0.94
CA PHE A 21 2.79 14.14 -2.40
C PHE A 21 3.11 12.74 -2.96
N PHE A 22 4.14 12.07 -2.44
CA PHE A 22 4.52 10.72 -2.90
C PHE A 22 3.49 9.63 -2.56
N THR A 23 2.76 9.81 -1.46
CA THR A 23 1.73 8.86 -1.04
C THR A 23 0.46 9.03 -1.87
N ALA A 24 0.00 10.26 -2.07
CA ALA A 24 -1.20 10.59 -2.83
C ALA A 24 -1.09 10.22 -4.31
N THR A 25 0.03 10.58 -4.95
CA THR A 25 0.28 10.24 -6.37
C THR A 25 0.30 8.73 -6.60
N GLY A 26 0.97 7.98 -5.71
CA GLY A 26 1.00 6.52 -5.77
C GLY A 26 -0.37 5.88 -5.55
N PHE A 27 -1.12 6.36 -4.56
CA PHE A 27 -2.47 5.88 -4.27
C PHE A 27 -3.43 6.15 -5.42
N GLY A 28 -3.44 7.37 -5.96
CA GLY A 28 -4.28 7.72 -7.11
C GLY A 28 -3.96 6.87 -8.34
N SER A 29 -2.67 6.65 -8.61
CA SER A 29 -2.22 5.79 -9.71
C SER A 29 -2.71 4.34 -9.52
N GLN A 30 -2.59 3.79 -8.31
CA GLN A 30 -3.07 2.45 -7.98
C GLN A 30 -4.58 2.32 -8.19
N TRP A 31 -5.37 3.27 -7.69
CA TRP A 31 -6.83 3.23 -7.80
C TRP A 31 -7.34 3.29 -9.25
N ALA A 32 -6.63 4.00 -10.13
CA ALA A 32 -6.99 4.05 -11.56
C ALA A 32 -6.64 2.76 -12.31
N VAL A 33 -5.49 2.15 -12.00
CA VAL A 33 -5.04 0.90 -12.64
C VAL A 33 -5.88 -0.30 -12.20
N PHE A 34 -6.35 -0.29 -10.94
CA PHE A 34 -7.03 -1.40 -10.31
C PHE A 34 -8.25 -1.98 -11.07
N PRO A 35 -9.26 -1.18 -11.49
CA PRO A 35 -10.39 -1.68 -12.27
C PRO A 35 -9.97 -2.17 -13.66
N THR A 36 -9.07 -1.45 -14.31
CA THR A 36 -8.58 -1.82 -15.66
C THR A 36 -7.90 -3.18 -15.62
N ALA A 37 -6.95 -3.38 -14.69
CA ALA A 37 -6.24 -4.65 -14.53
C ALA A 37 -7.19 -5.80 -14.21
N THR A 38 -8.20 -5.58 -13.37
CA THR A 38 -9.20 -6.61 -13.02
C THR A 38 -10.04 -7.00 -14.25
N SER A 39 -10.42 -6.03 -15.09
CA SER A 39 -11.18 -6.30 -16.31
C SER A 39 -10.37 -7.03 -17.38
N GLU A 40 -9.07 -6.77 -17.49
CA GLU A 40 -8.17 -7.44 -18.43
C GLU A 40 -7.85 -8.88 -17.99
N LEU A 41 -7.57 -9.09 -16.70
CA LEU A 41 -7.16 -10.39 -16.16
C LEU A 41 -8.32 -11.40 -16.07
N PHE A 42 -9.50 -10.95 -15.70
CA PHE A 42 -10.63 -11.83 -15.39
C PHE A 42 -11.82 -11.69 -16.35
N GLY A 43 -11.77 -10.71 -17.27
CA GLY A 43 -12.85 -10.39 -18.17
C GLY A 43 -14.03 -9.70 -17.50
N LEU A 44 -15.03 -9.34 -18.31
CA LEU A 44 -16.16 -8.50 -17.87
C LEU A 44 -17.33 -9.27 -17.26
N ARG A 45 -17.40 -10.60 -17.47
CA ARG A 45 -18.58 -11.41 -17.13
C ARG A 45 -18.95 -11.38 -15.65
N ASN A 46 -17.96 -11.36 -14.76
CA ASN A 46 -18.14 -11.29 -13.30
C ASN A 46 -17.36 -10.11 -12.68
N PHE A 47 -17.14 -9.03 -13.44
CA PHE A 47 -16.28 -7.92 -13.04
C PHE A 47 -16.68 -7.32 -11.67
N GLY A 48 -17.99 -7.09 -11.46
CA GLY A 48 -18.48 -6.50 -10.22
C GLY A 48 -18.14 -7.33 -8.97
N VAL A 49 -18.27 -8.66 -9.05
CA VAL A 49 -17.93 -9.54 -7.91
C VAL A 49 -16.43 -9.53 -7.66
N LEU A 50 -15.62 -9.66 -8.71
CA LEU A 50 -14.16 -9.71 -8.60
C LEU A 50 -13.56 -8.39 -8.11
N TYR A 51 -14.04 -7.26 -8.62
CA TYR A 51 -13.63 -5.94 -8.16
C TYR A 51 -13.93 -5.73 -6.67
N ASN A 52 -15.14 -6.09 -6.23
CA ASN A 52 -15.51 -5.97 -4.82
C ASN A 52 -14.72 -6.93 -3.93
N LEU A 53 -14.44 -8.16 -4.39
CA LEU A 53 -13.61 -9.12 -3.64
C LEU A 53 -12.22 -8.56 -3.36
N VAL A 54 -11.59 -7.92 -4.33
CA VAL A 54 -10.28 -7.31 -4.11
C VAL A 54 -10.40 -6.00 -3.31
N ALA A 55 -11.49 -5.25 -3.45
CA ALA A 55 -11.73 -4.06 -2.63
C ALA A 55 -11.77 -4.35 -1.12
N ILE A 56 -12.14 -5.59 -0.72
CA ILE A 56 -12.07 -6.06 0.68
C ILE A 56 -10.64 -5.99 1.25
N ALA A 57 -9.61 -5.98 0.40
CA ALA A 57 -8.23 -5.82 0.86
C ALA A 57 -8.02 -4.49 1.62
N SER A 58 -8.75 -3.42 1.27
CA SER A 58 -8.62 -2.11 1.96
C SER A 58 -9.08 -2.17 3.42
N PRO A 59 -10.32 -2.58 3.75
CA PRO A 59 -10.73 -2.72 5.15
C PRO A 59 -9.93 -3.79 5.90
N ALA A 60 -9.57 -4.90 5.24
CA ALA A 60 -8.70 -5.91 5.86
C ALA A 60 -7.33 -5.33 6.26
N GLY A 61 -6.68 -4.60 5.35
CA GLY A 61 -5.43 -3.92 5.62
C GLY A 61 -5.56 -2.89 6.74
N SER A 62 -6.63 -2.09 6.75
CA SER A 62 -6.87 -1.11 7.81
C SER A 62 -6.96 -1.75 9.19
N ILE A 63 -7.65 -2.89 9.32
CA ILE A 63 -7.77 -3.61 10.59
C ILE A 63 -6.39 -4.13 11.03
N ILE A 64 -5.61 -4.71 10.12
CA ILE A 64 -4.28 -5.26 10.41
C ILE A 64 -3.32 -4.15 10.86
N TYR A 65 -3.21 -3.07 10.10
CA TYR A 65 -2.23 -2.01 10.41
C TYR A 65 -2.70 -1.08 11.52
N SER A 66 -4.00 -0.78 11.63
CA SER A 66 -4.51 0.11 12.67
C SER A 66 -4.71 -0.63 13.98
N THR A 67 -5.54 -1.67 13.99
CA THR A 67 -5.97 -2.31 15.24
C THR A 67 -4.89 -3.23 15.80
N PHE A 68 -4.26 -4.04 14.95
CA PHE A 68 -3.30 -5.04 15.44
C PHE A 68 -1.87 -4.51 15.57
N MET A 69 -1.54 -3.41 14.90
CA MET A 69 -0.17 -2.88 14.88
C MET A 69 -0.08 -1.51 15.53
N ALA A 70 -0.77 -0.50 15.00
CA ALA A 70 -0.66 0.87 15.50
C ALA A 70 -1.16 1.02 16.95
N GLY A 71 -2.30 0.40 17.30
CA GLY A 71 -2.86 0.45 18.66
C GLY A 71 -1.91 -0.08 19.74
N PRO A 72 -1.48 -1.35 19.67
CA PRO A 72 -0.57 -1.92 20.68
C PRO A 72 0.78 -1.19 20.78
N ILE A 73 1.32 -0.72 19.64
CA ILE A 73 2.58 0.04 19.62
C ILE A 73 2.39 1.40 20.30
N TYR A 74 1.27 2.07 20.03
CA TYR A 74 0.92 3.34 20.65
C TYR A 74 0.78 3.19 22.17
N ASP A 75 0.02 2.20 22.64
CA ASP A 75 -0.20 1.96 24.07
C ASP A 75 1.10 1.60 24.79
N TRP A 76 1.95 0.79 24.16
CA TRP A 76 3.27 0.46 24.70
C TRP A 76 4.14 1.69 24.84
N GLN A 77 4.18 2.56 23.84
CA GLN A 77 5.00 3.76 23.87
C GLN A 77 4.42 4.83 24.81
N ALA A 78 3.09 4.95 24.93
CA ALA A 78 2.42 5.78 25.93
C ALA A 78 2.78 5.32 27.36
N SER A 79 2.77 4.01 27.61
CA SER A 79 3.14 3.46 28.93
C SER A 79 4.59 3.79 29.31
N LYS A 80 5.51 3.83 28.33
CA LYS A 80 6.90 4.25 28.54
C LYS A 80 7.04 5.74 28.85
N GLN A 81 6.16 6.56 28.31
CA GLN A 81 6.10 7.99 28.59
C GLN A 81 5.41 8.28 29.94
N GLY A 82 4.79 7.28 30.57
CA GLY A 82 4.03 7.44 31.81
C GLY A 82 2.72 8.22 31.62
N SER A 83 2.23 8.30 30.38
CA SER A 83 1.04 9.07 29.99
C SER A 83 -0.04 8.14 29.41
N SER A 84 -1.29 8.61 29.43
CA SER A 84 -2.40 7.94 28.73
C SER A 84 -2.39 8.18 27.22
N SER A 85 -1.44 8.97 26.72
CA SER A 85 -1.37 9.38 25.32
C SER A 85 0.09 9.46 24.90
N CYS A 86 0.43 8.80 23.79
CA CYS A 86 1.77 8.86 23.21
C CYS A 86 1.91 10.14 22.37
N GLU A 87 2.95 10.91 22.66
CA GLU A 87 3.35 12.08 21.89
C GLU A 87 4.67 11.83 21.14
N GLY A 88 4.77 12.43 19.96
CA GLY A 88 5.95 12.36 19.11
C GLY A 88 5.87 11.30 18.01
N THR A 89 6.97 11.21 17.28
CA THR A 89 7.07 10.46 16.01
C THR A 89 7.26 8.96 16.25
N VAL A 90 7.87 8.63 17.40
CA VAL A 90 8.13 7.27 17.89
C VAL A 90 6.86 6.43 18.06
N CYS A 91 5.69 7.04 18.21
CA CYS A 91 4.41 6.33 18.37
C CYS A 91 4.00 5.55 17.11
N PHE A 92 4.40 6.01 15.91
CA PHE A 92 3.97 5.42 14.63
C PHE A 92 5.13 5.10 13.68
N GLU A 93 6.36 5.44 14.04
CA GLU A 93 7.56 5.20 13.23
C GLU A 93 7.67 3.73 12.77
N ILE A 94 7.49 2.78 13.70
CA ILE A 94 7.56 1.34 13.41
C ILE A 94 6.46 0.93 12.42
N THR A 95 5.25 1.47 12.59
CA THR A 95 4.12 1.21 11.69
C THR A 95 4.42 1.74 10.29
N PHE A 96 5.03 2.92 10.16
CA PHE A 96 5.43 3.46 8.85
C PHE A 96 6.51 2.63 8.17
N PHE A 97 7.49 2.10 8.93
CA PHE A 97 8.47 1.15 8.38
C PHE A 97 7.82 -0.16 7.91
N ALA A 98 6.89 -0.71 8.68
CA ALA A 98 6.16 -1.92 8.29
C ALA A 98 5.35 -1.70 7.00
N MET A 99 4.65 -0.56 6.90
CA MET A 99 3.92 -0.17 5.69
C MET A 99 4.84 0.02 4.48
N ALA A 100 6.01 0.63 4.68
CA ALA A 100 7.00 0.78 3.63
C ALA A 100 7.51 -0.58 3.12
N ALA A 101 7.83 -1.50 4.03
CA ALA A 101 8.27 -2.87 3.69
C ALA A 101 7.19 -3.64 2.91
N ALA A 102 5.93 -3.56 3.36
CA ALA A 102 4.80 -4.15 2.66
C ALA A 102 4.62 -3.58 1.24
N CYS A 103 4.77 -2.26 1.07
CA CYS A 103 4.73 -1.62 -0.25
C CYS A 103 5.85 -2.11 -1.18
N ILE A 104 7.06 -2.31 -0.65
CA ILE A 104 8.20 -2.83 -1.43
C ILE A 104 7.93 -4.26 -1.88
N LEU A 105 7.44 -5.13 -0.98
CA LEU A 105 7.05 -6.50 -1.30
C LEU A 105 5.94 -6.55 -2.35
N ALA A 106 4.90 -5.73 -2.20
CA ALA A 106 3.81 -5.63 -3.18
C ALA A 106 4.32 -5.18 -4.56
N THR A 107 5.26 -4.22 -4.59
CA THR A 107 5.90 -3.75 -5.83
C THR A 107 6.72 -4.87 -6.46
N ALA A 108 7.51 -5.61 -5.69
CA ALA A 108 8.30 -6.73 -6.19
C ALA A 108 7.41 -7.84 -6.77
N LEU A 109 6.35 -8.23 -6.07
CA LEU A 109 5.36 -9.20 -6.57
C LEU A 109 4.68 -8.71 -7.85
N SER A 110 4.35 -7.43 -7.92
CA SER A 110 3.75 -6.81 -9.12
C SER A 110 4.72 -6.79 -10.30
N ILE A 111 6.01 -6.54 -10.07
CA ILE A 111 7.06 -6.63 -11.11
C ILE A 111 7.20 -8.06 -11.60
N VAL A 112 7.24 -9.04 -10.70
CA VAL A 112 7.32 -10.47 -11.05
C VAL A 112 6.10 -10.89 -11.87
N LEU A 113 4.90 -10.52 -11.43
CA LEU A 113 3.67 -10.79 -12.17
C LEU A 113 3.70 -10.13 -13.55
N SER A 114 4.10 -8.86 -13.63
CA SER A 114 4.23 -8.13 -14.91
C SER A 114 5.25 -8.78 -15.84
N ALA A 115 6.39 -9.25 -15.32
CA ALA A 115 7.38 -9.96 -16.13
C ALA A 115 6.84 -11.28 -16.68
N ARG A 116 6.07 -12.02 -15.87
CA ARG A 116 5.42 -13.28 -16.28
C ARG A 116 4.30 -13.05 -17.31
N THR A 117 3.49 -12.00 -17.15
CA THR A 117 2.41 -11.69 -18.10
C THR A 117 2.93 -11.03 -19.39
N ARG A 118 4.04 -10.29 -19.33
CA ARG A 118 4.69 -9.71 -20.53
C ARG A 118 5.10 -10.77 -21.55
N PHE A 119 5.47 -11.98 -21.12
CA PHE A 119 5.71 -13.10 -22.04
C PHE A 119 4.46 -13.44 -22.86
N LEU A 120 3.29 -13.49 -22.22
CA LEU A 120 2.01 -13.73 -22.90
C LEU A 120 1.64 -12.56 -23.81
N TYR A 121 1.74 -11.31 -23.34
CA TYR A 121 1.46 -10.13 -24.17
C TYR A 121 2.43 -9.96 -25.34
N ALA A 122 3.69 -10.37 -25.21
CA ALA A 122 4.66 -10.35 -26.30
C ALA A 122 4.27 -11.36 -27.41
N VAL A 123 3.76 -12.54 -27.02
CA VAL A 123 3.22 -13.53 -27.95
C VAL A 123 1.93 -13.03 -28.61
N THR A 124 0.99 -12.47 -27.86
CA THR A 124 -0.28 -11.94 -28.42
C THR A 124 -0.07 -10.71 -29.31
N ARG A 125 0.91 -9.84 -28.99
CA ARG A 125 1.27 -8.68 -29.82
C ARG A 125 1.93 -9.09 -31.14
N HIS A 126 2.56 -10.27 -31.20
CA HIS A 126 3.05 -10.87 -32.45
C HIS A 126 1.94 -11.50 -33.29
N ALA A 127 0.86 -12.01 -32.67
CA ALA A 127 -0.29 -12.58 -33.37
C ALA A 127 -1.26 -11.52 -33.96
N LEU A 128 -1.09 -10.24 -33.59
CA LEU A 128 -1.86 -9.09 -34.08
C LEU A 128 -1.11 -8.24 -35.12
N ARG A 129 0.10 -8.66 -35.53
CA ARG A 129 0.82 -8.12 -36.69
C ARG A 129 0.74 -9.11 -37.83
#